data_AF-A0A173Y8G2-F1
#
_entry.id   AF-A0A173Y8G2-F1
#
_cell.length_a   1.000
_cell.length_b   1.000
_cell.length_c   1.000
_cell.angle_alpha   90.00
_cell.angle_beta   90.00
_cell.angle_gamma   90.00
#
_symmetry.space_group_name_H-M   'P 1'
#
loop_
_entity.id
_entity.type
_entity.pdbx_description
1 polymer ?
#
loop_
_entity_poly.entity_id
_entity_poly.type
_entity_poly.pdbx_seq_one_letter_code
_entity_poly.pdbx_strand_id
1 'polypeptide(L)'
;MLKDWNFWCSVITALTATLALVLSIRQISLSNKHQLFDRRMEAYMLTNGLIALCKDNYMWLSPKREQIPQFANDYIFIWLTNNTYMENQADAIEHPLEQPFHKEFLRKREEIRITAAEIDLIFNGEAASAYSNFLRNYEAALTVMYEYQIIIDKMQKENEKHPMTIEEAEKLFSEEKYRENLYHALENLKKAYDTVAEEKIEKQIKKQLKLV
;
A
#
# COMPACT_ATOMS: atom_id res chain seq x y z
N MET A 1 65.30 -20.01 12.78
CA MET A 1 63.88 -19.58 12.79
C MET A 1 63.09 -20.06 11.58
N LEU A 2 63.56 -19.91 10.33
CA LEU A 2 62.80 -20.33 9.13
C LEU A 2 62.63 -21.85 8.92
N LYS A 3 63.29 -22.69 9.71
CA LYS A 3 63.19 -24.17 9.64
C LYS A 3 62.28 -24.76 10.73
N ASP A 4 61.68 -23.91 11.56
CA ASP A 4 60.77 -24.33 12.64
C ASP A 4 59.38 -24.59 12.07
N TRP A 5 58.92 -25.83 12.18
CA TRP A 5 57.59 -26.25 11.72
C TRP A 5 56.47 -25.45 12.39
N ASN A 6 56.64 -25.10 13.67
CA ASN A 6 55.65 -24.33 14.41
C ASN A 6 55.48 -22.92 13.83
N PHE A 7 56.57 -22.31 13.35
CA PHE A 7 56.52 -21.00 12.68
C PHE A 7 55.68 -21.06 11.41
N TRP A 8 55.89 -22.08 10.56
CA TRP A 8 55.10 -22.27 9.34
C TRP A 8 53.63 -22.60 9.62
N CYS A 9 53.34 -23.42 10.64
CA CYS A 9 51.97 -23.67 11.09
C CYS A 9 51.27 -22.39 11.56
N SER A 10 51.96 -21.53 12.32
CA SER A 10 51.41 -20.23 12.74
C SER A 10 51.14 -19.30 11.56
N VAL A 11 52.05 -19.24 10.58
CA VAL A 11 51.87 -18.44 9.35
C VAL A 11 50.66 -18.93 8.56
N ILE A 12 50.54 -20.25 8.33
CA ILE A 12 49.39 -20.85 7.63
C ILE A 12 48.09 -20.55 8.37
N THR A 13 48.07 -20.68 9.70
CA THR A 13 46.89 -20.41 10.53
C THR A 13 46.47 -18.94 10.47
N ALA A 14 47.44 -18.01 10.50
CA ALA A 14 47.16 -16.59 10.35
C ALA A 14 46.59 -16.25 8.97
N LEU A 15 47.13 -16.87 7.91
CA LEU A 15 46.63 -16.71 6.54
C LEU A 15 45.22 -17.26 6.38
N THR A 16 44.94 -18.47 6.89
CA THR A 16 43.60 -19.06 6.82
C THR A 16 42.57 -18.24 7.60
N ALA A 17 42.91 -17.74 8.79
CA ALA A 17 42.05 -16.85 9.57
C ALA A 17 41.75 -15.53 8.83
N THR A 18 42.77 -14.93 8.21
CA THR A 18 42.61 -13.70 7.42
C THR A 18 41.70 -13.92 6.21
N LEU A 19 41.90 -15.03 5.49
CA LEU A 19 41.05 -15.42 4.35
C LEU A 19 39.60 -15.66 4.80
N ALA A 20 39.40 -16.34 5.93
CA ALA A 20 38.07 -16.58 6.49
C ALA A 20 37.33 -15.27 6.81
N LEU A 21 38.02 -14.29 7.42
CA LEU A 21 37.43 -12.97 7.69
C LEU A 21 37.02 -12.24 6.41
N VAL A 22 37.87 -12.26 5.38
CA VAL A 22 37.57 -11.64 4.07
C VAL A 22 36.34 -12.30 3.44
N LEU A 23 36.24 -13.63 3.49
CA LEU A 23 35.07 -14.36 2.99
C LEU A 23 33.81 -14.01 3.77
N SER A 24 33.87 -13.95 5.09
CA SER A 24 32.73 -13.55 5.94
C SER A 24 32.23 -12.14 5.64
N ILE A 25 33.14 -11.17 5.48
CA ILE A 25 32.76 -9.79 5.13
C ILE A 25 32.07 -9.75 3.76
N ARG A 26 32.61 -10.48 2.77
CA ARG A 26 32.00 -10.59 1.44
C ARG A 26 30.62 -11.24 1.50
N GLN A 27 30.47 -12.31 2.28
CA GLN A 27 29.20 -13.00 2.44
C GLN A 27 28.13 -12.10 3.09
N ILE A 28 28.48 -11.35 4.14
CA ILE A 28 27.59 -10.39 4.79
C ILE A 28 27.16 -9.31 3.78
N SER A 29 28.12 -8.77 3.02
CA SER A 29 27.82 -7.76 2.00
C SER A 29 26.85 -8.29 0.93
N LEU A 30 27.06 -9.51 0.44
CA LEU A 30 26.16 -10.16 -0.52
C LEU A 30 24.78 -10.43 0.08
N SER A 31 24.72 -10.94 1.32
CA SER A 31 23.47 -11.18 2.04
C SER A 31 22.64 -9.90 2.17
N ASN A 32 23.28 -8.78 2.53
CA ASN A 32 22.59 -7.49 2.65
C ASN A 32 22.04 -7.01 1.29
N LYS A 33 22.78 -7.24 0.19
CA LYS A 33 22.31 -6.92 -1.16
C LYS A 33 21.08 -7.75 -1.56
N HIS A 34 21.09 -9.06 -1.27
CA HIS A 34 19.94 -9.93 -1.51
C HIS A 34 18.73 -9.49 -0.69
N GLN A 35 18.91 -9.22 0.61
CA GLN A 35 17.83 -8.74 1.46
C GLN A 35 17.23 -7.43 0.94
N LEU A 36 18.05 -6.48 0.48
CA LEU A 36 17.55 -5.23 -0.11
C LEU A 36 16.79 -5.48 -1.41
N PHE A 37 17.29 -6.38 -2.26
CA PHE A 37 16.61 -6.78 -3.50
C PHE A 37 15.24 -7.41 -3.21
N ASP A 38 15.16 -8.33 -2.26
CA ASP A 38 13.92 -9.02 -1.90
C ASP A 38 12.88 -8.03 -1.38
N ARG A 39 13.26 -7.13 -0.47
CA ARG A 39 12.37 -6.06 0.04
C ARG A 39 11.89 -5.12 -1.06
N ARG A 40 12.78 -4.73 -1.98
CA ARG A 40 12.41 -3.89 -3.13
C ARG A 40 11.43 -4.61 -4.05
N MET A 41 11.68 -5.88 -4.32
CA MET A 41 10.80 -6.69 -5.16
C MET A 41 9.42 -6.84 -4.53
N GLU A 42 9.36 -7.15 -3.23
CA GLU A 42 8.11 -7.30 -2.48
C GLU A 42 7.29 -6.00 -2.51
N ALA A 43 7.87 -4.87 -2.08
CA ALA A 43 7.20 -3.57 -2.10
C ALA A 43 6.74 -3.17 -3.51
N TYR A 44 7.58 -3.42 -4.52
CA TYR A 44 7.24 -3.16 -5.91
C TYR A 44 6.05 -4.01 -6.39
N MET A 45 6.05 -5.32 -6.11
CA MET A 45 5.00 -6.24 -6.55
C MET A 45 3.67 -5.93 -5.87
N LEU A 46 3.68 -5.69 -4.56
CA LEU A 46 2.50 -5.26 -3.80
C LEU A 46 1.93 -3.97 -4.41
N THR A 47 2.77 -2.95 -4.58
CA THR A 47 2.32 -1.66 -5.10
C THR A 47 1.73 -1.79 -6.51
N ASN A 48 2.36 -2.57 -7.38
CA ASN A 48 1.83 -2.81 -8.73
C ASN A 48 0.52 -3.59 -8.73
N GLY A 49 0.31 -4.48 -7.77
CA GLY A 49 -0.99 -5.14 -7.59
C GLY A 49 -2.10 -4.13 -7.29
N LEU A 50 -1.83 -3.09 -6.50
CA LEU A 50 -2.78 -2.01 -6.20
C LEU A 50 -2.93 -1.04 -7.39
N ILE A 51 -1.85 -0.71 -8.10
CA ILE A 51 -1.90 0.09 -9.33
C ILE A 51 -2.76 -0.61 -10.38
N ALA A 52 -2.65 -1.93 -10.52
CA ALA A 52 -3.47 -2.70 -11.44
C ALA A 52 -4.97 -2.62 -11.09
N LEU A 53 -5.34 -2.69 -9.81
CA LEU A 53 -6.73 -2.49 -9.39
C LEU A 53 -7.25 -1.10 -9.78
N CYS A 54 -6.45 -0.05 -9.54
CA CYS A 54 -6.79 1.31 -9.97
C CYS A 54 -6.94 1.42 -11.49
N LYS A 55 -6.09 0.75 -12.26
CA LYS A 55 -6.15 0.74 -13.73
C LYS A 55 -7.43 0.09 -14.23
N ASP A 56 -7.75 -1.10 -13.73
CA ASP A 56 -8.92 -1.87 -14.18
C ASP A 56 -10.22 -1.18 -13.78
N ASN A 57 -10.19 -0.38 -12.70
CA ASN A 57 -11.34 0.32 -12.13
C ASN A 57 -11.23 1.85 -12.27
N TYR A 58 -10.46 2.33 -13.25
CA TYR A 58 -10.10 3.75 -13.38
C TYR A 58 -11.31 4.71 -13.42
N MET A 59 -12.41 4.26 -14.04
CA MET A 59 -13.65 5.05 -14.13
C MET A 59 -14.21 5.46 -12.76
N TRP A 60 -13.92 4.69 -11.72
CA TRP A 60 -14.41 4.89 -10.36
C TRP A 60 -13.49 5.78 -9.51
N LEU A 61 -12.31 6.16 -10.00
CA LEU A 61 -11.41 7.06 -9.29
C LEU A 61 -11.80 8.55 -9.44
N SER A 62 -12.71 8.86 -10.35
CA SER A 62 -13.27 10.21 -10.48
C SER A 62 -14.72 10.10 -10.96
N PRO A 63 -15.62 9.55 -10.13
CA PRO A 63 -17.02 9.47 -10.47
C PRO A 63 -17.58 10.88 -10.70
N LYS A 64 -18.62 10.97 -11.51
CA LYS A 64 -19.35 12.23 -11.67
C LYS A 64 -19.83 12.66 -10.28
N ARG A 65 -19.61 13.93 -9.93
CA ARG A 65 -20.13 14.48 -8.68
C ARG A 65 -21.65 14.56 -8.79
N GLU A 66 -22.34 13.90 -7.88
CA GLU A 66 -23.79 13.91 -7.78
C GLU A 66 -24.23 14.64 -6.51
N GLN A 67 -25.46 15.14 -6.53
CA GLN A 67 -26.08 15.81 -5.37
C GLN A 67 -26.80 14.82 -4.45
N ILE A 68 -26.84 13.54 -4.82
CA ILE A 68 -27.47 12.46 -4.05
C ILE A 68 -26.40 11.57 -3.43
N PRO A 69 -26.73 10.80 -2.36
CA PRO A 69 -25.77 9.93 -1.71
C PRO A 69 -25.28 8.84 -2.66
N GLN A 70 -23.99 8.54 -2.57
CA GLN A 70 -23.34 7.51 -3.36
C GLN A 70 -23.52 6.14 -2.71
N PHE A 71 -24.69 5.54 -2.94
CA PHE A 71 -25.02 4.23 -2.37
C PHE A 71 -24.17 3.07 -2.89
N ALA A 72 -23.46 3.23 -4.00
CA ALA A 72 -22.59 2.21 -4.60
C ALA A 72 -21.13 2.24 -4.08
N ASN A 73 -20.87 2.93 -2.96
CA ASN A 73 -19.54 3.07 -2.41
C ASN A 73 -18.90 1.73 -1.99
N ASP A 74 -19.70 0.84 -1.39
CA ASP A 74 -19.35 -0.54 -1.07
C ASP A 74 -18.82 -1.32 -2.28
N TYR A 75 -19.53 -1.25 -3.39
CA TYR A 75 -19.17 -1.90 -4.64
C TYR A 75 -17.84 -1.38 -5.18
N ILE A 76 -17.65 -0.05 -5.19
CA ILE A 76 -16.38 0.56 -5.63
C ILE A 76 -15.23 0.11 -4.70
N PHE A 77 -15.47 0.04 -3.39
CA PHE A 77 -14.47 -0.41 -2.43
C PHE A 77 -14.06 -1.86 -2.69
N ILE A 78 -15.03 -2.74 -2.95
CA ILE A 78 -14.78 -4.14 -3.29
C ILE A 78 -13.89 -4.24 -4.53
N TRP A 79 -14.15 -3.45 -5.58
CA TRP A 79 -13.27 -3.45 -6.76
C TRP A 79 -11.86 -2.95 -6.47
N LEU A 80 -11.73 -1.91 -5.65
CA LEU A 80 -10.44 -1.40 -5.18
C LEU A 80 -9.79 -2.29 -4.12
N THR A 81 -10.36 -3.44 -3.78
CA THR A 81 -9.75 -4.41 -2.86
C THR A 81 -9.73 -5.84 -3.43
N ASN A 82 -10.08 -6.00 -4.71
CA ASN A 82 -10.22 -7.30 -5.35
C ASN A 82 -8.89 -7.86 -5.90
N ASN A 83 -7.89 -8.00 -5.03
CA ASN A 83 -6.67 -8.76 -5.33
C ASN A 83 -6.29 -9.66 -4.15
N THR A 84 -5.39 -10.61 -4.37
CA THR A 84 -4.97 -11.58 -3.34
C THR A 84 -4.38 -10.95 -2.07
N TYR A 85 -3.90 -9.71 -2.14
CA TYR A 85 -3.35 -9.00 -0.98
C TYR A 85 -4.46 -8.34 -0.13
N MET A 86 -5.55 -7.93 -0.76
CA MET A 86 -6.67 -7.16 -0.17
C MET A 86 -7.99 -7.95 -0.08
N GLU A 87 -8.06 -9.18 -0.60
CA GLU A 87 -9.32 -9.93 -0.80
C GLU A 87 -10.23 -9.99 0.43
N ASN A 88 -9.64 -10.14 1.62
CA ASN A 88 -10.38 -10.22 2.88
C ASN A 88 -10.97 -8.87 3.35
N GLN A 89 -10.75 -7.78 2.62
CA GLN A 89 -11.27 -6.45 2.98
C GLN A 89 -12.65 -6.18 2.42
N ALA A 90 -13.13 -6.96 1.45
CA ALA A 90 -14.51 -6.85 0.95
C ALA A 90 -15.52 -6.96 2.10
N ASP A 91 -15.35 -7.93 3.00
CA ASP A 91 -16.25 -8.11 4.15
C ASP A 91 -16.21 -6.91 5.12
N ALA A 92 -15.10 -6.15 5.16
CA ALA A 92 -14.99 -5.00 6.06
C ALA A 92 -15.89 -3.85 5.65
N ILE A 93 -16.12 -3.65 4.34
CA ILE A 93 -17.04 -2.60 3.88
C ILE A 93 -18.51 -3.02 4.03
N GLU A 94 -18.80 -4.31 3.98
CA GLU A 94 -20.16 -4.85 4.22
C GLU A 94 -20.54 -4.88 5.71
N HIS A 95 -19.54 -5.04 6.59
CA HIS A 95 -19.71 -5.13 8.04
C HIS A 95 -18.87 -4.08 8.78
N PRO A 96 -19.04 -2.78 8.51
CA PRO A 96 -18.18 -1.77 9.11
C PRO A 96 -18.36 -1.71 10.62
N LEU A 97 -17.23 -1.59 11.32
CA LEU A 97 -17.05 -1.57 12.78
C LEU A 97 -17.24 -2.94 13.46
N GLU A 98 -17.76 -3.94 12.75
CA GLU A 98 -17.92 -5.29 13.26
C GLU A 98 -16.59 -6.03 13.33
N GLN A 99 -16.44 -6.88 14.35
CA GLN A 99 -15.25 -7.71 14.53
C GLN A 99 -15.49 -9.10 13.92
N PRO A 100 -14.50 -9.71 13.24
CA PRO A 100 -13.09 -9.28 13.15
C PRO A 100 -12.80 -8.29 12.01
N PHE A 101 -13.76 -8.01 11.12
CA PHE A 101 -13.55 -7.32 9.86
C PHE A 101 -12.89 -5.93 10.02
N HIS A 102 -13.39 -5.12 10.94
CA HIS A 102 -12.82 -3.79 11.22
C HIS A 102 -11.34 -3.84 11.60
N LYS A 103 -10.97 -4.82 12.44
CA LYS A 103 -9.59 -4.95 12.92
C LYS A 103 -8.65 -5.40 11.80
N GLU A 104 -9.07 -6.34 10.97
CA GLU A 104 -8.27 -6.77 9.82
C GLU A 104 -8.09 -5.64 8.81
N PHE A 105 -9.12 -4.81 8.60
CA PHE A 105 -9.01 -3.60 7.78
C PHE A 105 -8.02 -2.58 8.35
N LEU A 106 -8.04 -2.32 9.65
CA LEU A 106 -7.04 -1.46 10.29
C LEU A 106 -5.61 -1.98 10.10
N ARG A 107 -5.40 -3.29 10.24
CA ARG A 107 -4.08 -3.90 10.00
C ARG A 107 -3.64 -3.73 8.56
N LYS A 108 -4.52 -3.99 7.60
CA LYS A 108 -4.20 -3.90 6.17
C LYS A 108 -3.86 -2.47 5.76
N ARG A 109 -4.58 -1.48 6.28
CA ARG A 109 -4.23 -0.06 6.12
C ARG A 109 -2.84 0.25 6.66
N GLU A 110 -2.51 -0.26 7.84
CA GLU A 110 -1.20 -0.02 8.44
C GLU A 110 -0.07 -0.68 7.63
N GLU A 111 -0.28 -1.88 7.11
CA GLU A 111 0.67 -2.52 6.18
C GLU A 111 0.94 -1.63 4.97
N ILE A 112 -0.09 -1.06 4.32
CA ILE A 112 0.07 -0.14 3.19
C ILE A 112 0.90 1.09 3.58
N ARG A 113 0.65 1.67 4.76
CA ARG A 113 1.43 2.82 5.25
C ARG A 113 2.89 2.47 5.52
N ILE A 114 3.13 1.31 6.11
CA ILE A 114 4.49 0.79 6.36
C ILE A 114 5.19 0.59 5.02
N THR A 115 4.55 -0.02 4.03
CA THR A 115 5.14 -0.20 2.69
C THR A 115 5.42 1.15 2.01
N ALA A 116 4.55 2.15 2.16
CA ALA A 116 4.82 3.50 1.64
C ALA A 116 6.08 4.12 2.27
N ALA A 117 6.21 4.04 3.59
CA ALA A 117 7.39 4.51 4.31
C ALA A 117 8.64 3.71 3.94
N GLU A 118 8.50 2.40 3.73
CA GLU A 118 9.58 1.54 3.28
C GLU A 118 10.06 1.92 1.87
N ILE A 119 9.15 2.20 0.93
CA ILE A 119 9.51 2.65 -0.43
C ILE A 119 10.37 3.91 -0.39
N ASP A 120 10.03 4.88 0.48
CA ASP A 120 10.82 6.09 0.68
C ASP A 120 12.25 5.81 1.19
N LEU A 121 12.46 4.67 1.86
CA LEU A 121 13.77 4.27 2.40
C LEU A 121 14.58 3.41 1.44
N ILE A 122 13.93 2.49 0.72
CA ILE A 122 14.62 1.48 -0.08
C ILE A 122 14.76 1.87 -1.55
N PHE A 123 13.94 2.80 -2.05
CA PHE A 123 14.06 3.38 -3.39
C PHE A 123 14.51 4.84 -3.31
N ASN A 124 14.97 5.38 -4.43
CA ASN A 124 15.44 6.76 -4.53
C ASN A 124 14.77 7.53 -5.66
N GLY A 125 14.74 8.85 -5.52
CA GLY A 125 14.35 9.80 -6.56
C GLY A 125 12.83 9.90 -6.79
N GLU A 126 12.47 10.55 -7.90
CA GLU A 126 11.09 10.87 -8.29
C GLU A 126 10.17 9.65 -8.26
N ALA A 127 10.64 8.49 -8.75
CA ALA A 127 9.85 7.27 -8.76
C ALA A 127 9.53 6.71 -7.37
N ALA A 128 10.45 6.84 -6.40
CA ALA A 128 10.19 6.46 -5.01
C ALA A 128 9.07 7.33 -4.42
N SER A 129 9.19 8.64 -4.58
CA SER A 129 8.18 9.60 -4.14
C SER A 129 6.82 9.34 -4.78
N ALA A 130 6.79 9.04 -6.08
CA ALA A 130 5.55 8.74 -6.80
C ALA A 130 4.87 7.47 -6.24
N TYR A 131 5.61 6.37 -6.06
CA TYR A 131 5.08 5.12 -5.53
C TYR A 131 4.61 5.24 -4.07
N SER A 132 5.41 5.88 -3.21
CA SER A 132 5.03 6.14 -1.81
C SER A 132 3.80 7.04 -1.73
N ASN A 133 3.74 8.10 -2.55
CA ASN A 133 2.57 8.98 -2.62
C ASN A 133 1.32 8.25 -3.12
N PHE A 134 1.45 7.35 -4.11
CA PHE A 134 0.34 6.51 -4.55
C PHE A 134 -0.21 5.66 -3.40
N LEU A 135 0.64 4.92 -2.67
CA LEU A 135 0.19 4.08 -1.56
C LEU A 135 -0.50 4.90 -0.45
N ARG A 136 0.02 6.09 -0.13
CA ARG A 136 -0.61 7.00 0.85
C ARG A 136 -1.99 7.45 0.41
N ASN A 137 -2.16 7.83 -0.86
CA ASN A 137 -3.46 8.25 -1.38
C ASN A 137 -4.43 7.07 -1.52
N TYR A 138 -3.91 5.87 -1.81
CA TYR A 138 -4.70 4.65 -1.85
C TYR A 138 -5.29 4.31 -0.48
N GLU A 139 -4.45 4.30 0.56
CA GLU A 139 -4.87 4.07 1.93
C GLU A 139 -5.84 5.15 2.43
N ALA A 140 -5.58 6.42 2.10
CA ALA A 140 -6.47 7.52 2.45
C ALA A 140 -7.84 7.38 1.77
N ALA A 141 -7.88 6.99 0.48
CA ALA A 141 -9.14 6.75 -0.22
C ALA A 141 -9.94 5.60 0.42
N LEU A 142 -9.30 4.47 0.72
CA LEU A 142 -9.96 3.36 1.42
C LEU A 142 -10.51 3.78 2.77
N THR A 143 -9.78 4.61 3.51
CA THR A 143 -10.24 5.14 4.81
C THR A 143 -11.52 5.95 4.65
N VAL A 144 -11.53 6.89 3.71
CA VAL A 144 -12.67 7.77 3.50
C VAL A 144 -13.88 6.99 2.96
N MET A 145 -13.67 6.03 2.08
CA MET A 145 -14.73 5.12 1.61
C MET A 145 -15.34 4.33 2.76
N TYR A 146 -14.51 3.81 3.67
CA TYR A 146 -14.97 3.09 4.84
C TYR A 146 -15.76 3.97 5.82
N GLU A 147 -15.25 5.18 6.10
CA GLU A 147 -15.94 6.16 6.93
C GLU A 147 -17.28 6.59 6.33
N TYR A 148 -17.31 6.78 5.01
CA TYR A 148 -18.53 7.11 4.29
C TYR A 148 -19.56 5.99 4.35
N GLN A 149 -19.14 4.73 4.20
CA GLN A 149 -20.03 3.59 4.33
C GLN A 149 -20.72 3.52 5.70
N ILE A 150 -20.00 3.82 6.78
CA ILE A 150 -20.59 3.91 8.13
C ILE A 150 -21.75 4.91 8.17
N ILE A 151 -21.66 6.02 7.44
CA ILE A 151 -22.72 7.03 7.37
C ILE A 151 -23.91 6.51 6.57
N ILE A 152 -23.66 5.89 5.41
CA ILE A 152 -24.71 5.27 4.58
C ILE A 152 -25.48 4.21 5.38
N ASP A 153 -24.78 3.31 6.08
CA ASP A 153 -25.40 2.26 6.89
C ASP A 153 -26.24 2.84 8.03
N LYS A 154 -25.79 3.93 8.65
CA LYS A 154 -26.56 4.62 9.70
C LYS A 154 -27.83 5.25 9.13
N MET A 155 -27.73 5.89 7.96
CA MET A 155 -28.90 6.45 7.26
C MET A 155 -29.91 5.35 6.93
N GLN A 156 -29.46 4.22 6.40
CA GLN A 156 -30.32 3.08 6.07
C GLN A 156 -30.99 2.50 7.32
N LYS A 157 -30.23 2.24 8.39
CA LYS A 157 -30.74 1.71 9.66
C LYS A 157 -31.73 2.64 10.35
N GLU A 158 -31.56 3.95 10.23
CA GLU A 158 -32.52 4.91 10.79
C GLU A 158 -33.78 4.97 9.93
N ASN A 159 -33.65 4.95 8.61
CA ASN A 159 -34.79 4.94 7.69
C ASN A 159 -35.67 3.68 7.84
N GLU A 160 -35.07 2.53 8.18
CA GLU A 160 -35.81 1.29 8.53
C GLU A 160 -36.69 1.46 9.78
N LYS A 161 -36.27 2.28 10.74
CA LYS A 161 -37.00 2.54 11.99
C LYS A 161 -37.99 3.70 11.84
N HIS A 162 -37.59 4.74 11.15
CA HIS A 162 -38.32 5.98 10.93
C HIS A 162 -38.19 6.37 9.45
N PRO A 163 -39.13 5.93 8.59
CA PRO A 163 -39.10 6.25 7.17
C PRO A 163 -39.02 7.77 6.95
N MET A 164 -38.03 8.20 6.18
CA MET A 164 -37.73 9.59 5.84
C MET A 164 -37.30 9.71 4.38
N THR A 165 -37.35 10.92 3.84
CA THR A 165 -36.82 11.15 2.48
C THR A 165 -35.29 11.13 2.50
N ILE A 166 -34.68 10.98 1.32
CA ILE A 166 -33.22 11.02 1.18
C ILE A 166 -32.68 12.38 1.67
N GLU A 167 -33.34 13.49 1.33
CA GLU A 167 -32.90 14.83 1.72
C GLU A 167 -32.98 15.06 3.24
N GLU A 168 -33.95 14.43 3.92
CA GLU A 168 -34.04 14.46 5.38
C GLU A 168 -32.90 13.67 6.02
N ALA A 169 -32.62 12.46 5.50
CA ALA A 169 -31.51 11.63 5.97
C ALA A 169 -30.15 12.30 5.74
N GLU A 170 -29.92 12.88 4.56
CA GLU A 170 -28.69 13.61 4.22
C GLU A 170 -28.39 14.71 5.24
N LYS A 171 -29.41 15.53 5.55
CA LYS A 171 -29.30 16.61 6.55
C LYS A 171 -29.07 16.08 7.95
N LEU A 172 -29.83 15.06 8.36
CA LEU A 172 -29.73 14.48 9.70
C LEU A 172 -28.33 13.93 9.99
N PHE A 173 -27.71 13.29 9.00
CA PHE A 173 -26.40 12.66 9.14
C PHE A 173 -25.24 13.52 8.62
N SER A 174 -25.52 14.72 8.11
CA SER A 174 -24.53 15.59 7.46
C SER A 174 -23.73 14.85 6.37
N GLU A 175 -24.43 14.01 5.61
CA GLU A 175 -23.84 13.08 4.64
C GLU A 175 -23.03 13.80 3.56
N GLU A 176 -23.50 14.96 3.10
CA GLU A 176 -22.88 15.74 2.02
C GLU A 176 -21.41 16.02 2.29
N LYS A 177 -21.05 16.34 3.54
CA LYS A 177 -19.66 16.54 3.96
C LYS A 177 -18.79 15.30 3.73
N TYR A 178 -19.32 14.11 4.04
CA TYR A 178 -18.58 12.87 3.84
C TYR A 178 -18.51 12.50 2.36
N ARG A 179 -19.56 12.78 1.59
CA ARG A 179 -19.58 12.61 0.13
C ARG A 179 -18.55 13.50 -0.56
N GLU A 180 -18.42 14.76 -0.15
CA GLU A 180 -17.38 15.66 -0.63
C GLU A 180 -15.98 15.13 -0.33
N ASN A 181 -15.74 14.67 0.90
CA ASN A 181 -14.48 14.05 1.28
C ASN A 181 -14.17 12.82 0.41
N LEU A 182 -15.17 11.98 0.15
CA LEU A 182 -15.04 10.81 -0.73
C LEU A 182 -14.58 11.24 -2.13
N TYR A 183 -15.25 12.22 -2.74
CA TYR A 183 -14.86 12.70 -4.07
C TYR A 183 -13.44 13.28 -4.09
N HIS A 184 -13.05 14.04 -3.06
CA HIS A 184 -11.70 14.57 -2.96
C HIS A 184 -10.64 13.47 -2.79
N ALA A 185 -10.92 12.45 -1.99
CA ALA A 185 -9.99 11.34 -1.78
C ALA A 185 -9.80 10.50 -3.06
N LEU A 186 -10.88 10.19 -3.77
CA LEU A 186 -10.83 9.48 -5.06
C LEU A 186 -10.07 10.31 -6.11
N GLU A 187 -10.33 11.61 -6.21
CA GLU A 187 -9.62 12.50 -7.15
C GLU A 187 -8.11 12.56 -6.85
N ASN A 188 -7.73 12.59 -5.58
CA ASN A 188 -6.32 12.55 -5.18
C ASN A 188 -5.67 11.20 -5.51
N LEU A 189 -6.37 10.08 -5.28
CA LEU A 189 -5.92 8.76 -5.69
C LEU A 189 -5.75 8.70 -7.21
N LYS A 190 -6.69 9.23 -8.00
CA LYS A 190 -6.58 9.30 -9.45
C LYS A 190 -5.31 10.04 -9.88
N LYS A 191 -5.06 11.23 -9.31
CA LYS A 191 -3.84 12.02 -9.62
C LYS A 191 -2.58 11.24 -9.30
N ALA A 192 -2.53 10.57 -8.14
CA ALA A 192 -1.38 9.78 -7.75
C ALA A 192 -1.18 8.55 -8.66
N TYR A 193 -2.27 7.88 -9.06
CA TYR A 193 -2.26 6.80 -10.04
C TYR A 193 -1.72 7.29 -11.39
N ASP A 194 -2.25 8.40 -11.90
CA ASP A 194 -1.85 8.97 -13.21
C ASP A 194 -0.33 9.22 -13.24
N THR A 195 0.26 9.67 -12.12
CA THR A 195 1.72 9.84 -11.97
C THR A 195 2.49 8.50 -11.98
N VAL A 196 2.07 7.50 -11.19
CA VAL A 196 2.81 6.21 -11.15
C VAL A 196 2.63 5.36 -12.41
N ALA A 197 1.56 5.60 -13.17
CA ALA A 197 1.30 4.98 -14.45
C ALA A 197 2.15 5.55 -15.59
N GLU A 198 2.88 6.66 -15.36
CA GLU A 198 3.81 7.20 -16.35
C GLU A 198 4.95 6.20 -16.63
N GLU A 199 5.15 5.87 -17.90
CA GLU A 199 6.17 4.90 -18.33
C GLU A 199 7.59 5.29 -17.84
N LYS A 200 7.87 6.59 -17.76
CA LYS A 200 9.13 7.13 -17.21
C LYS A 200 9.32 6.68 -15.75
N ILE A 201 8.28 6.82 -14.92
CA ILE A 201 8.30 6.48 -13.49
C ILE A 201 8.46 4.97 -13.31
N GLU A 202 7.69 4.18 -14.07
CA GLU A 202 7.80 2.71 -14.06
C GLU A 202 9.21 2.23 -14.45
N LYS A 203 9.80 2.81 -15.51
CA LYS A 203 11.18 2.49 -15.93
C LYS A 203 12.21 2.88 -14.87
N GLN A 204 12.02 4.01 -14.18
CA GLN A 204 12.93 4.48 -13.13
C GLN A 204 12.93 3.52 -11.93
N ILE A 205 11.77 3.08 -11.46
CA ILE A 205 11.71 2.18 -10.30
C ILE A 205 12.22 0.77 -10.63
N LYS A 206 11.87 0.23 -11.82
CA LYS A 206 12.36 -1.08 -12.29
C LYS A 206 13.89 -1.13 -12.41
N LYS A 207 14.54 -0.03 -12.78
CA LYS A 207 16.02 0.04 -12.84
C LYS A 207 16.66 -0.19 -11.47
N GLN A 208 15.98 0.19 -10.38
CA GLN A 208 16.48 0.02 -9.02
C GLN A 208 16.28 -1.40 -8.45
N LEU A 209 15.50 -2.24 -9.16
CA LEU A 209 15.36 -3.67 -8.86
C LEU A 209 16.55 -4.49 -9.39
N LYS A 210 17.37 -3.96 -10.30
CA LYS A 210 18.51 -4.72 -10.82
C LYS A 210 19.57 -4.87 -9.72
N LEU A 211 19.98 -6.12 -9.46
CA LEU A 211 21.12 -6.42 -8.59
C LEU A 211 22.39 -5.75 -9.16
N VAL A 212 23.04 -4.92 -8.36
CA VAL A 212 24.40 -4.40 -8.59
C VAL A 212 25.35 -5.13 -7.67
#